data_AF-A0A496QDP4-F1
#
_entry.id   AF-A0A496QDP4-F1
#
_cell.length_a   1.000
_cell.length_b   1.000
_cell.length_c   1.000
_cell.angle_alpha   90.00
_cell.angle_beta   90.00
_cell.angle_gamma   90.00
#
_symmetry.space_group_name_H-M   'P 1'
#
loop_
_entity.id
_entity.type
_entity.pdbx_description
1 polymer ?
#
loop_
_entity_poly.entity_id
_entity_poly.type
_entity_poly.pdbx_seq_one_letter_code
_entity_poly.pdbx_strand_id
1 'polypeptide(L)'
;MLRVSSLVFIIGAICSYIPLFMGDSMLATIFFAAGVTISLFIWYVLAINRDAHYKELVKKGFFDDKDMRANKLFMKRRAIPYVIAYTFSFTALQLSSMGAMKVLIENAYVLSEISDTAKLMEVLGKEYMIYSAVFLVSLISTAFLFYKLIDIIYNDEVKMQLIVSKKKRIPALVPGPISIWTVVLFTLISYGVFSWYFRYKLMIVQVLYGRFREKLKEFEKSTQKEEDVKKQFLQNTESAEKLKERYSSLLENAQDVNKRKEVIAALFRDLGKLSTKDAGTILRDLFDKALLSESEYKKLFKLLF
;
A
#
# COMPACT_ATOMS: atom_id res chain seq x y z
N MET A 1 -8.85 -41.87 1.72
CA MET A 1 -9.11 -40.53 1.18
C MET A 1 -8.98 -39.52 2.29
N LEU A 2 -8.24 -38.44 2.08
CA LEU A 2 -8.16 -37.29 2.96
C LEU A 2 -9.44 -36.46 2.81
N ARG A 3 -10.11 -36.11 3.91
CA ARG A 3 -11.28 -35.23 3.89
C ARG A 3 -10.82 -33.80 4.16
N VAL A 4 -11.09 -32.90 3.22
CA VAL A 4 -10.96 -31.46 3.44
C VAL A 4 -12.35 -30.95 3.82
N SER A 5 -12.47 -30.35 5.00
CA SER A 5 -13.72 -29.70 5.40
C SER A 5 -14.03 -28.54 4.46
N SER A 6 -15.30 -28.33 4.12
CA SER A 6 -15.76 -27.15 3.38
C SER A 6 -15.38 -25.85 4.11
N LEU A 7 -15.22 -25.88 5.44
CA LEU A 7 -14.70 -24.77 6.22
C LEU A 7 -13.30 -24.34 5.80
N VAL A 8 -12.43 -25.26 5.36
CA VAL A 8 -11.08 -24.92 4.90
C VAL A 8 -11.14 -24.09 3.61
N PHE A 9 -12.11 -24.37 2.72
CA PHE A 9 -12.35 -23.54 1.54
C PHE A 9 -12.87 -22.15 1.91
N ILE A 10 -13.79 -22.07 2.87
CA ILE A 10 -14.34 -20.80 3.36
C ILE A 10 -13.24 -19.96 4.02
N ILE A 11 -12.45 -20.55 4.91
CA ILE A 11 -11.31 -19.89 5.57
C ILE A 11 -10.28 -19.46 4.53
N GLY A 12 -9.96 -20.32 3.54
CA GLY A 12 -9.04 -19.97 2.45
C GLY A 12 -9.52 -18.76 1.66
N ALA A 13 -10.79 -18.74 1.26
CA ALA A 13 -11.40 -17.59 0.59
C ALA A 13 -11.35 -16.34 1.47
N ILE A 14 -11.78 -16.45 2.72
CA ILE A 14 -11.74 -15.35 3.70
C ILE A 14 -10.30 -14.82 3.85
N CYS A 15 -9.29 -15.67 4.03
CA CYS A 15 -7.89 -15.24 4.12
C CYS A 15 -7.38 -14.61 2.82
N SER A 16 -7.89 -15.01 1.66
CA SER A 16 -7.57 -14.37 0.38
C SER A 16 -8.27 -13.01 0.18
N TYR A 17 -9.46 -12.79 0.78
CA TYR A 17 -10.31 -11.62 0.55
C TYR A 17 -10.42 -10.63 1.75
N ILE A 18 -10.06 -11.01 2.97
CA ILE A 18 -9.95 -10.10 4.13
C ILE A 18 -8.80 -9.11 4.00
N PRO A 19 -7.61 -9.48 3.49
CA PRO A 19 -6.53 -8.53 3.22
C PRO A 19 -6.98 -7.30 2.43
N LEU A 20 -8.06 -7.46 1.65
CA LEU A 20 -8.59 -6.40 0.80
C LEU A 20 -9.18 -5.22 1.57
N PHE A 21 -9.53 -5.43 2.83
CA PHE A 21 -10.18 -4.44 3.70
C PHE A 21 -9.25 -3.99 4.84
N MET A 22 -8.00 -4.47 4.86
CA MET A 22 -7.03 -4.14 5.89
C MET A 22 -6.19 -2.93 5.49
N GLY A 23 -6.12 -1.91 6.37
CA GLY A 23 -5.24 -0.76 6.19
C GLY A 23 -3.78 -1.05 6.55
N ASP A 24 -3.52 -2.13 7.30
CA ASP A 24 -2.18 -2.57 7.67
C ASP A 24 -1.59 -3.51 6.61
N SER A 25 -0.50 -3.08 5.98
CA SER A 25 0.17 -3.82 4.90
C SER A 25 0.81 -5.14 5.36
N MET A 26 1.27 -5.22 6.60
CA MET A 26 1.90 -6.43 7.13
C MET A 26 0.86 -7.51 7.39
N LEU A 27 -0.24 -7.14 8.05
CA LEU A 27 -1.36 -8.05 8.29
C LEU A 27 -2.00 -8.50 6.96
N ALA A 28 -2.22 -7.59 6.01
CA ALA A 28 -2.73 -7.94 4.69
C ALA A 28 -1.84 -8.98 3.97
N THR A 29 -0.52 -8.84 4.07
CA THR A 29 0.44 -9.77 3.46
C THR A 29 0.38 -11.15 4.12
N ILE A 30 0.30 -11.22 5.44
CA ILE A 30 0.22 -12.48 6.20
C ILE A 30 -1.07 -13.24 5.86
N PHE A 31 -2.22 -12.55 5.88
CA PHE A 31 -3.50 -13.17 5.54
C PHE A 31 -3.53 -13.63 4.08
N PHE A 32 -2.98 -12.84 3.15
CA PHE A 32 -2.86 -13.24 1.74
C PHE A 32 -1.99 -14.49 1.58
N ALA A 33 -0.84 -14.56 2.25
CA ALA A 33 0.04 -15.73 2.24
C ALA A 33 -0.65 -16.97 2.82
N ALA A 34 -1.42 -16.81 3.89
CA ALA A 34 -2.24 -17.89 4.46
C ALA A 34 -3.29 -18.39 3.45
N GLY A 35 -4.01 -17.48 2.77
CA GLY A 35 -4.99 -17.83 1.75
C GLY A 35 -4.38 -18.60 0.57
N VAL A 36 -3.22 -18.14 0.05
CA VAL A 36 -2.46 -18.83 -1.00
C VAL A 36 -2.03 -20.23 -0.55
N THR A 37 -1.53 -20.36 0.68
CA THR A 37 -1.09 -21.65 1.25
C THR A 37 -2.25 -22.63 1.35
N ILE A 38 -3.42 -22.18 1.83
CA ILE A 38 -4.63 -23.00 1.93
C ILE A 38 -5.10 -23.44 0.54
N SER A 39 -5.09 -22.55 -0.45
CA SER A 39 -5.46 -22.87 -1.83
C SER A 39 -4.55 -23.96 -2.42
N LEU A 40 -3.24 -23.84 -2.25
CA LEU A 40 -2.27 -24.83 -2.72
C LEU A 40 -2.42 -26.17 -1.97
N PHE A 41 -2.70 -26.13 -0.68
CA PHE A 41 -2.98 -27.32 0.13
C PHE A 41 -4.21 -28.08 -0.39
N ILE A 42 -5.29 -27.38 -0.76
CA ILE A 42 -6.48 -27.99 -1.36
C ILE A 42 -6.11 -28.74 -2.64
N TRP A 43 -5.37 -28.11 -3.56
CA TRP A 43 -4.92 -28.76 -4.80
C TRP A 43 -4.12 -30.03 -4.53
N TYR A 44 -3.24 -29.99 -3.53
CA TYR A 44 -2.44 -31.14 -3.12
C TYR A 44 -3.30 -32.29 -2.58
N VAL A 45 -4.27 -32.00 -1.71
CA VAL A 45 -5.18 -33.03 -1.18
C VAL A 45 -6.04 -33.64 -2.29
N LEU A 46 -6.54 -32.83 -3.22
CA LEU A 46 -7.31 -33.32 -4.38
C LEU A 46 -6.47 -34.28 -5.23
N ALA A 47 -5.21 -33.95 -5.51
CA ALA A 47 -4.31 -34.82 -6.26
C ALA A 47 -4.02 -36.15 -5.54
N ILE A 48 -3.77 -36.12 -4.22
CA ILE A 48 -3.56 -37.34 -3.42
C ILE A 48 -4.80 -38.24 -3.48
N ASN A 49 -5.99 -37.65 -3.30
CA ASN A 49 -7.23 -38.40 -3.30
C ASN A 49 -7.50 -39.06 -4.66
N ARG A 50 -7.33 -38.30 -5.74
CA ARG A 50 -7.47 -38.79 -7.11
C ARG A 50 -6.46 -39.92 -7.40
N ASP A 51 -5.20 -39.75 -7.03
CA ASP A 51 -4.17 -40.80 -7.23
C ASP A 51 -4.43 -42.05 -6.38
N ALA A 52 -4.95 -41.90 -5.16
CA ALA A 52 -5.37 -43.01 -4.32
C ALA A 52 -6.57 -43.76 -4.91
N HIS A 53 -7.58 -43.02 -5.40
CA HIS A 53 -8.75 -43.60 -6.06
C HIS A 53 -8.35 -44.36 -7.33
N TYR A 54 -7.48 -43.79 -8.16
CA TYR A 54 -6.94 -44.48 -9.33
C TYR A 54 -6.26 -45.81 -8.96
N LYS A 55 -5.39 -45.81 -7.94
CA LYS A 55 -4.71 -47.04 -7.47
C LYS A 55 -5.71 -48.09 -6.97
N GLU A 56 -6.75 -47.66 -6.27
CA GLU A 56 -7.79 -48.56 -5.77
C GLU A 56 -8.56 -49.23 -6.92
N LEU A 57 -8.92 -48.47 -7.95
CA LEU A 57 -9.61 -48.99 -9.13
C LEU A 57 -8.73 -49.95 -9.95
N VAL A 58 -7.43 -49.67 -10.08
CA VAL A 58 -6.45 -50.61 -10.65
C VAL A 58 -6.44 -51.91 -9.86
N LYS A 59 -6.30 -51.83 -8.52
CA LYS A 59 -6.25 -53.02 -7.66
C LYS A 59 -7.52 -53.88 -7.76
N LYS A 60 -8.68 -53.25 -7.92
CA LYS A 60 -9.97 -53.93 -8.05
C LYS A 60 -10.27 -54.45 -9.46
N GLY A 61 -9.36 -54.30 -10.43
CA GLY A 61 -9.56 -54.77 -11.80
C GLY A 61 -10.64 -53.99 -12.57
N PHE A 62 -10.94 -52.75 -12.18
CA PHE A 62 -11.91 -51.93 -12.91
C PHE A 62 -11.39 -51.49 -14.28
N PHE A 63 -10.07 -51.49 -14.47
CA PHE A 63 -9.41 -51.16 -15.71
C PHE A 63 -9.08 -52.44 -16.48
N ASP A 64 -9.90 -52.76 -17.47
CA ASP A 64 -9.54 -53.75 -18.48
C ASP A 64 -8.86 -53.00 -19.63
N ASP A 65 -7.68 -53.48 -20.03
CA ASP A 65 -6.75 -52.76 -20.92
C ASP A 65 -7.34 -52.56 -22.33
N LYS A 66 -8.33 -53.39 -22.69
CA LYS A 66 -9.12 -53.29 -23.92
C LYS A 66 -10.21 -52.21 -23.83
N ASP A 67 -10.92 -52.11 -22.71
CA ASP A 67 -11.98 -51.11 -22.49
C ASP A 67 -11.43 -49.69 -22.35
N MET A 68 -10.25 -49.53 -21.75
CA MET A 68 -9.58 -48.23 -21.63
C MET A 68 -9.12 -47.68 -22.99
N ARG A 69 -8.58 -48.57 -23.85
CA ARG A 69 -8.18 -48.22 -25.22
C ARG A 69 -9.38 -47.92 -26.11
N ALA A 70 -10.43 -48.74 -26.03
CA ALA A 70 -11.66 -48.56 -26.81
C ALA A 70 -12.36 -47.22 -26.50
N ASN A 71 -12.35 -46.77 -25.25
CA ASN A 71 -12.98 -45.52 -24.83
C ASN A 71 -12.03 -44.29 -24.87
N LYS A 72 -10.80 -44.42 -25.42
CA LYS A 72 -9.76 -43.36 -25.41
C LYS A 72 -9.51 -42.75 -24.02
N LEU A 73 -9.64 -43.56 -22.97
CA LEU A 73 -9.46 -43.13 -21.58
C LEU A 73 -7.98 -43.17 -21.20
N PHE A 74 -7.17 -42.29 -21.79
CA PHE A 74 -5.77 -42.13 -21.41
C PHE A 74 -5.66 -41.34 -20.11
N MET A 75 -5.99 -41.98 -18.99
CA MET A 75 -5.88 -41.35 -17.68
C MET A 75 -4.41 -41.29 -17.24
N LYS A 76 -3.99 -40.12 -16.75
CA LYS A 76 -2.63 -39.95 -16.22
C LYS A 76 -2.46 -40.76 -14.93
N ARG A 77 -1.31 -41.42 -14.75
CA ARG A 77 -1.09 -42.30 -13.59
C ARG A 77 -0.83 -41.56 -12.27
N ARG A 78 -0.35 -40.31 -12.33
CA ARG A 78 -0.01 -39.48 -11.16
C ARG A 78 -0.33 -38.01 -11.39
N ALA A 79 -1.10 -37.41 -10.48
CA ALA A 79 -1.44 -35.99 -10.46
C ALA A 79 -0.46 -35.16 -9.61
N ILE A 80 0.14 -35.76 -8.58
CA ILE A 80 1.00 -35.08 -7.59
C ILE A 80 2.14 -34.25 -8.21
N PRO A 81 2.93 -34.76 -9.19
CA PRO A 81 4.03 -33.96 -9.77
C PRO A 81 3.56 -32.68 -10.44
N TYR A 82 2.35 -32.70 -11.05
CA TYR A 82 1.76 -31.52 -11.67
C TYR A 82 1.33 -30.49 -10.64
N VAL A 83 0.84 -30.92 -9.47
CA VAL A 83 0.51 -30.00 -8.38
C VAL A 83 1.78 -29.39 -7.80
N ILE A 84 2.84 -30.17 -7.60
CA ILE A 84 4.12 -29.63 -7.11
C ILE A 84 4.66 -28.57 -8.07
N ALA A 85 4.69 -28.87 -9.38
CA ALA A 85 5.11 -27.91 -10.40
C ALA A 85 4.21 -26.66 -10.40
N TYR A 86 2.89 -26.84 -10.28
CA TYR A 86 1.94 -25.73 -10.20
C TYR A 86 2.21 -24.86 -8.97
N THR A 87 2.46 -25.46 -7.81
CA THR A 87 2.76 -24.75 -6.58
C THR A 87 3.99 -23.86 -6.72
N PHE A 88 5.09 -24.40 -7.27
CA PHE A 88 6.31 -23.62 -7.52
C PHE A 88 6.05 -22.47 -8.50
N SER A 89 5.41 -22.78 -9.64
CA SER A 89 5.11 -21.80 -10.68
C SER A 89 4.17 -20.70 -10.16
N PHE A 90 3.12 -21.06 -9.44
CA PHE A 90 2.16 -20.12 -8.87
C PHE A 90 2.80 -19.25 -7.79
N THR A 91 3.63 -19.83 -6.93
CA THR A 91 4.35 -19.06 -5.90
C THR A 91 5.33 -18.08 -6.53
N ALA A 92 6.10 -18.51 -7.53
CA ALA A 92 7.00 -17.65 -8.28
C ALA A 92 6.24 -16.51 -8.97
N LEU A 93 5.06 -16.80 -9.55
CA LEU A 93 4.17 -15.80 -10.14
C LEU A 93 3.74 -14.74 -9.11
N GLN A 94 3.32 -15.15 -7.91
CA GLN A 94 2.88 -14.20 -6.88
C GLN A 94 4.04 -13.37 -6.34
N LEU A 95 5.18 -13.99 -6.03
CA LEU A 95 6.36 -13.29 -5.50
C LEU A 95 6.94 -12.30 -6.51
N SER A 96 7.10 -12.72 -7.76
CA SER A 96 7.58 -11.83 -8.84
C SER A 96 6.61 -10.70 -9.12
N SER A 97 5.29 -10.96 -9.06
CA SER A 97 4.28 -9.92 -9.17
C SER A 97 4.36 -8.91 -8.02
N MET A 98 4.58 -9.36 -6.79
CA MET A 98 4.75 -8.48 -5.64
C MET A 98 6.03 -7.66 -5.75
N GLY A 99 7.14 -8.27 -6.17
CA GLY A 99 8.42 -7.59 -6.40
C GLY A 99 8.31 -6.52 -7.48
N ALA A 100 7.72 -6.85 -8.64
CA ALA A 100 7.49 -5.88 -9.72
C ALA A 100 6.58 -4.72 -9.26
N MET A 101 5.52 -5.01 -8.51
CA MET A 101 4.60 -3.99 -7.99
C MET A 101 5.30 -3.08 -6.98
N LYS A 102 6.14 -3.62 -6.09
CA LYS A 102 6.93 -2.82 -5.14
C LYS A 102 7.80 -1.80 -5.87
N VAL A 103 8.55 -2.23 -6.89
CA VAL A 103 9.41 -1.34 -7.68
C VAL A 103 8.60 -0.28 -8.42
N LEU A 104 7.43 -0.64 -8.97
CA LEU A 104 6.51 0.32 -9.60
C LEU A 104 5.99 1.37 -8.60
N ILE A 105 5.65 0.96 -7.37
CA ILE A 105 5.14 1.86 -6.33
C ILE A 105 6.24 2.82 -5.87
N GLU A 106 7.44 2.31 -5.62
CA GLU A 106 8.58 3.13 -5.17
C GLU A 106 8.98 4.18 -6.21
N ASN A 107 8.69 3.94 -7.50
CA ASN A 107 8.99 4.86 -8.60
C ASN A 107 7.74 5.55 -9.18
N ALA A 108 6.57 5.42 -8.55
CA ALA A 108 5.28 5.84 -9.13
C ALA A 108 5.22 7.33 -9.50
N TYR A 109 5.93 8.19 -8.75
CA TYR A 109 6.01 9.62 -9.04
C TYR A 109 6.77 9.87 -10.35
N VAL A 110 7.96 9.27 -10.49
CA VAL A 110 8.82 9.40 -11.67
C VAL A 110 8.16 8.79 -12.90
N LEU A 111 7.44 7.68 -12.74
CA LEU A 111 6.63 7.03 -13.78
C LEU A 111 5.51 7.92 -14.33
N SER A 112 4.97 8.85 -13.52
CA SER A 112 3.87 9.72 -13.94
C SER A 112 4.33 10.89 -14.83
N GLU A 113 5.61 11.25 -14.77
CA GLU A 113 6.20 12.37 -15.50
C GLU A 113 6.94 11.92 -16.78
N ILE A 114 7.30 10.63 -16.89
CA ILE A 114 8.06 10.09 -18.03
C ILE A 114 7.13 9.41 -19.03
N SER A 115 7.00 9.98 -20.23
CA SER A 115 6.26 9.39 -21.35
C SER A 115 7.09 8.46 -22.23
N ASP A 116 8.41 8.43 -22.07
CA ASP A 116 9.34 7.64 -22.89
C ASP A 116 9.66 6.28 -22.25
N THR A 117 9.31 5.20 -22.95
CA THR A 117 9.46 3.80 -22.51
C THR A 117 10.91 3.40 -22.22
N ALA A 118 11.90 3.97 -22.91
CA ALA A 118 13.31 3.62 -22.70
C ALA A 118 13.83 4.18 -21.37
N LYS A 119 13.49 5.44 -21.07
CA LYS A 119 13.78 6.08 -19.79
C LYS A 119 13.02 5.42 -18.64
N LEU A 120 11.80 4.94 -18.90
CA LEU A 120 11.00 4.19 -17.94
C LEU A 120 11.70 2.90 -17.47
N MET A 121 12.26 2.14 -18.41
CA MET A 121 13.02 0.92 -18.13
C MET A 121 14.33 1.21 -17.39
N GLU A 122 14.98 2.33 -17.68
CA GLU A 122 16.20 2.75 -16.99
C GLU A 122 15.93 3.13 -15.53
N VAL A 123 14.82 3.84 -15.26
CA VAL A 123 14.36 4.21 -13.91
C VAL A 123 13.90 2.98 -13.10
N LEU A 124 13.19 2.06 -13.75
CA LEU A 124 12.72 0.82 -13.09
C LEU A 124 13.85 -0.18 -12.80
N GLY A 125 14.99 -0.04 -13.48
CA GLY A 125 16.20 -0.79 -13.21
C GLY A 125 16.15 -2.28 -13.58
N LYS A 126 17.27 -2.96 -13.35
CA LYS A 126 17.43 -4.39 -13.68
C LYS A 126 16.53 -5.30 -12.83
N GLU A 127 16.21 -4.88 -11.61
CA GLU A 127 15.37 -5.66 -10.69
C GLU A 127 13.94 -5.81 -11.23
N TYR A 128 13.32 -4.74 -11.74
CA TYR A 128 12.00 -4.80 -12.36
C TYR A 128 11.98 -5.72 -13.59
N MET A 129 13.03 -5.67 -14.43
CA MET A 129 13.14 -6.55 -15.60
C MET A 129 13.20 -8.03 -15.19
N ILE A 130 13.98 -8.37 -14.16
CA ILE A 130 14.07 -9.74 -13.63
C ILE A 130 12.70 -10.17 -13.08
N TYR A 131 12.07 -9.35 -12.25
CA TYR A 131 10.73 -9.67 -11.71
C TYR A 131 9.69 -9.83 -12.82
N SER A 132 9.68 -8.96 -13.82
CA SER A 132 8.73 -9.03 -14.94
C SER A 132 8.97 -10.25 -15.83
N ALA A 133 10.23 -10.61 -16.10
CA ALA A 133 10.56 -11.82 -16.86
C ALA A 133 10.15 -13.09 -16.11
N VAL A 134 10.48 -13.18 -14.82
CA VAL A 134 10.06 -14.31 -13.96
C VAL A 134 8.54 -14.37 -13.87
N PHE A 135 7.86 -13.22 -13.76
CA PHE A 135 6.40 -13.12 -13.76
C PHE A 135 5.81 -13.69 -15.05
N LEU A 136 6.32 -13.28 -16.22
CA LEU A 136 5.81 -13.75 -17.52
C LEU A 136 5.95 -15.26 -17.69
N VAL A 137 7.14 -15.81 -17.42
CA VAL A 137 7.40 -17.26 -17.53
C VAL A 137 6.54 -18.04 -16.54
N SER A 138 6.42 -17.54 -15.31
CA SER A 138 5.59 -18.17 -14.28
C SER A 138 4.11 -18.05 -14.62
N LEU A 139 3.66 -17.00 -15.30
CA LEU A 139 2.26 -16.82 -15.70
C LEU A 139 1.86 -17.87 -16.73
N ILE A 140 2.67 -18.01 -17.79
CA ILE A 140 2.45 -19.00 -18.86
C ILE A 140 2.48 -20.41 -18.28
N SER A 141 3.50 -20.72 -17.46
CA SER A 141 3.66 -22.02 -16.83
C SER A 141 2.51 -22.35 -15.89
N THR A 142 2.07 -21.38 -15.08
CA THR A 142 0.95 -21.53 -14.16
C THR A 142 -0.35 -21.78 -14.92
N ALA A 143 -0.62 -21.01 -15.98
CA ALA A 143 -1.83 -21.20 -16.80
C ALA A 143 -1.87 -22.59 -17.46
N PHE A 144 -0.75 -23.03 -18.02
CA PHE A 144 -0.63 -24.37 -18.60
C PHE A 144 -0.81 -25.48 -17.54
N LEU A 145 -0.17 -25.34 -16.39
CA LEU A 145 -0.26 -26.32 -15.30
C LEU A 145 -1.67 -26.34 -14.70
N PHE A 146 -2.32 -25.18 -14.57
CA PHE A 146 -3.71 -25.08 -14.12
C PHE A 146 -4.67 -25.83 -15.06
N TYR A 147 -4.52 -25.62 -16.38
CA TYR A 147 -5.25 -26.38 -17.39
C TYR A 147 -5.04 -27.89 -17.20
N LYS A 148 -3.78 -28.32 -17.05
CA LYS A 148 -3.45 -29.75 -16.85
C LYS A 148 -4.01 -30.31 -15.56
N LEU A 149 -4.04 -29.52 -14.48
CA LEU A 149 -4.60 -29.95 -13.20
C LEU A 149 -6.11 -30.13 -13.28
N ILE A 150 -6.85 -29.27 -13.98
CA ILE A 150 -8.29 -29.47 -14.18
C ILE A 150 -8.54 -30.76 -14.98
N ASP A 151 -7.78 -30.99 -16.05
CA ASP A 151 -7.93 -32.22 -16.84
C ASP A 151 -7.66 -33.48 -16.01
N ILE A 152 -6.58 -33.48 -15.22
CA ILE A 152 -6.13 -34.66 -14.46
C ILE A 152 -6.95 -34.86 -13.19
N ILE A 153 -7.28 -33.80 -12.45
CA ILE A 153 -7.94 -33.91 -11.14
C ILE A 153 -9.45 -33.99 -11.31
N TYR A 154 -10.05 -33.19 -12.18
CA TYR A 154 -11.51 -33.18 -12.36
C TYR A 154 -11.94 -34.13 -13.48
N ASN A 155 -11.41 -33.99 -14.70
CA ASN A 155 -11.93 -34.77 -15.82
C ASN A 155 -11.58 -36.26 -15.71
N ASP A 156 -10.37 -36.62 -15.29
CA ASP A 156 -10.06 -38.03 -15.04
C ASP A 156 -10.82 -38.61 -13.85
N GLU A 157 -11.10 -37.83 -12.81
CA GLU A 157 -11.93 -38.30 -11.69
C GLU A 157 -13.38 -38.58 -12.12
N VAL A 158 -13.97 -37.69 -12.93
CA VAL A 158 -15.29 -37.92 -13.51
C VAL A 158 -15.29 -39.16 -14.42
N LYS A 159 -14.26 -39.33 -15.25
CA LYS A 159 -14.11 -40.55 -16.08
C LYS A 159 -14.04 -41.81 -15.20
N MET A 160 -13.27 -41.79 -14.12
CA MET A 160 -13.18 -42.91 -13.17
C MET A 160 -14.55 -43.22 -12.54
N GLN A 161 -15.29 -42.21 -12.12
CA GLN A 161 -16.63 -42.37 -11.55
C GLN A 161 -17.63 -42.94 -12.56
N LEU A 162 -17.57 -42.51 -13.83
CA LEU A 162 -18.41 -43.05 -14.90
C LEU A 162 -18.12 -44.54 -15.17
N ILE A 163 -16.86 -44.97 -15.11
CA ILE A 163 -16.48 -46.38 -15.26
C ILE A 163 -17.04 -47.22 -14.10
N VAL A 164 -16.91 -46.72 -12.87
CA VAL A 164 -17.45 -47.38 -11.68
C VAL A 164 -18.97 -47.49 -11.75
N SER A 165 -19.63 -46.39 -12.14
CA SER A 165 -21.08 -46.31 -12.34
C SER A 165 -21.56 -47.36 -13.35
N LYS A 166 -20.91 -47.46 -14.52
CA LYS A 166 -21.24 -48.47 -15.54
C LYS A 166 -21.04 -49.90 -15.03
N LYS A 167 -19.89 -50.21 -14.42
CA LYS A 167 -19.59 -51.58 -13.94
C LYS A 167 -20.47 -52.01 -12.76
N LYS A 168 -20.87 -51.08 -11.88
CA LYS A 168 -21.72 -51.37 -10.71
C LYS A 168 -23.21 -51.10 -10.92
N ARG A 169 -23.61 -50.58 -12.09
CA ARG A 169 -24.99 -50.13 -12.39
C ARG A 169 -25.54 -49.12 -11.36
N ILE A 170 -24.67 -48.25 -10.86
CA ILE A 170 -25.05 -47.16 -9.92
C ILE A 170 -25.16 -45.87 -10.74
N PRO A 171 -26.16 -45.00 -10.50
CA PRO A 171 -26.24 -43.71 -11.20
C PRO A 171 -24.98 -42.87 -10.93
N ALA A 172 -24.44 -42.25 -11.98
CA ALA A 172 -23.30 -41.36 -11.85
C ALA A 172 -23.71 -40.06 -11.15
N LEU A 173 -22.92 -39.64 -10.16
CA LEU A 173 -23.13 -38.37 -9.45
C LEU A 173 -22.89 -37.14 -10.34
N VAL A 174 -22.06 -37.27 -11.37
CA VAL A 174 -21.71 -36.19 -12.29
C VAL A 174 -21.98 -36.66 -13.73
N PRO A 175 -22.76 -35.89 -14.53
CA PRO A 175 -23.24 -36.36 -15.83
C PRO A 175 -22.16 -36.40 -16.93
N GLY A 176 -21.02 -35.70 -16.75
CA GLY A 176 -19.95 -35.71 -17.74
C GLY A 176 -18.76 -34.82 -17.39
N PRO A 177 -17.63 -34.93 -18.13
CA PRO A 177 -16.45 -34.09 -17.93
C PRO A 177 -16.78 -32.62 -18.19
N ILE A 178 -16.09 -31.73 -17.48
CA ILE A 178 -16.32 -30.29 -17.59
C ILE A 178 -15.41 -29.72 -18.68
N SER A 179 -15.92 -28.73 -19.42
CA SER A 179 -15.11 -27.96 -20.35
C SER A 179 -13.99 -27.22 -19.59
N ILE A 180 -12.75 -27.65 -19.80
CA ILE A 180 -11.57 -27.07 -19.15
C ILE A 180 -11.46 -25.59 -19.52
N TRP A 181 -11.72 -25.24 -20.78
CA TRP A 181 -11.70 -23.86 -21.26
C TRP A 181 -12.71 -22.98 -20.54
N THR A 182 -13.90 -23.50 -20.24
CA THR A 182 -14.91 -22.76 -19.50
C THR A 182 -14.46 -22.49 -18.06
N VAL A 183 -13.83 -23.47 -17.40
CA VAL A 183 -13.29 -23.31 -16.04
C VAL A 183 -12.10 -22.35 -16.02
N VAL A 184 -11.19 -22.46 -16.99
CA VAL A 184 -10.04 -21.56 -17.14
C VAL A 184 -10.49 -20.13 -17.41
N LEU A 185 -11.42 -19.93 -18.35
CA LEU A 185 -11.98 -18.61 -18.67
C LEU A 185 -12.73 -18.02 -17.47
N PHE A 186 -13.58 -18.82 -16.81
CA PHE A 186 -14.29 -18.38 -15.62
C PHE A 186 -13.32 -17.99 -14.50
N THR A 187 -12.25 -18.76 -14.30
CA THR A 187 -11.22 -18.46 -13.31
C THR A 187 -10.41 -17.23 -13.71
N LEU A 188 -10.06 -17.05 -14.98
CA LEU A 188 -9.39 -15.83 -15.47
C LEU A 188 -10.26 -14.59 -15.28
N ILE A 189 -11.56 -14.68 -15.54
CA ILE A 189 -12.48 -13.54 -15.34
C ILE A 189 -12.66 -13.28 -13.85
N SER A 190 -13.02 -14.30 -13.07
CA SER A 190 -13.32 -14.16 -11.64
C SER A 190 -12.08 -13.85 -10.78
N TYR A 191 -10.91 -14.38 -11.10
CA TYR A 191 -9.67 -14.08 -10.38
C TYR A 191 -8.91 -12.93 -11.02
N GLY A 192 -8.86 -12.82 -12.35
CA GLY A 192 -8.08 -11.80 -13.06
C GLY A 192 -8.73 -10.42 -13.00
N VAL A 193 -10.02 -10.29 -13.29
CA VAL A 193 -10.73 -8.99 -13.19
C VAL A 193 -10.75 -8.52 -11.73
N PHE A 194 -10.97 -9.45 -10.80
CA PHE A 194 -11.03 -9.16 -9.38
C PHE A 194 -9.65 -8.83 -8.80
N SER A 195 -8.59 -9.54 -9.20
CA SER A 195 -7.20 -9.24 -8.81
C SER A 195 -6.71 -7.91 -9.41
N TRP A 196 -7.07 -7.60 -10.66
CA TRP A 196 -6.69 -6.35 -11.31
C TRP A 196 -7.42 -5.14 -10.71
N TYR A 197 -8.75 -5.22 -10.54
CA TYR A 197 -9.53 -4.23 -9.81
C TYR A 197 -9.00 -4.03 -8.38
N PHE A 198 -8.57 -5.12 -7.73
CA PHE A 198 -8.02 -5.06 -6.39
C PHE A 198 -6.63 -4.42 -6.32
N ARG A 199 -5.71 -4.76 -7.23
CA ARG A 199 -4.40 -4.11 -7.33
C ARG A 199 -4.53 -2.62 -7.63
N TYR A 200 -5.52 -2.25 -8.45
CA TYR A 200 -5.88 -0.85 -8.70
C TYR A 200 -6.42 -0.15 -7.44
N LYS A 201 -7.30 -0.81 -6.66
CA LYS A 201 -7.79 -0.26 -5.38
C LYS A 201 -6.68 -0.13 -4.33
N LEU A 202 -5.80 -1.12 -4.19
CA LEU A 202 -4.62 -1.02 -3.33
C LEU A 202 -3.68 0.10 -3.79
N MET A 203 -3.45 0.23 -5.10
CA MET A 203 -2.67 1.33 -5.67
C MET A 203 -3.28 2.69 -5.30
N ILE A 204 -4.60 2.84 -5.42
CA ILE A 204 -5.30 4.06 -4.99
C ILE A 204 -5.13 4.31 -3.50
N VAL A 205 -5.33 3.29 -2.66
CA VAL A 205 -5.24 3.43 -1.19
C VAL A 205 -3.81 3.75 -0.76
N GLN A 206 -2.79 3.13 -1.37
CA GLN A 206 -1.38 3.38 -1.07
C GLN A 206 -0.92 4.75 -1.57
N VAL A 207 -1.36 5.18 -2.76
CA VAL A 207 -1.11 6.55 -3.27
C VAL A 207 -1.82 7.58 -2.40
N LEU A 208 -3.05 7.32 -1.96
CA LEU A 208 -3.76 8.18 -1.01
C LEU A 208 -3.05 8.24 0.34
N TYR A 209 -2.59 7.12 0.88
CA TYR A 209 -1.83 7.07 2.13
C TYR A 209 -0.48 7.80 1.99
N GLY A 210 0.20 7.64 0.85
CA GLY A 210 1.42 8.38 0.52
C GLY A 210 1.18 9.89 0.51
N ARG A 211 0.14 10.34 -0.22
CA ARG A 211 -0.27 11.75 -0.26
C ARG A 211 -0.72 12.27 1.11
N PHE A 212 -1.42 11.47 1.90
CA PHE A 212 -1.81 11.84 3.25
C PHE A 212 -0.59 12.00 4.15
N ARG A 213 0.39 11.09 4.06
CA ARG A 213 1.62 11.13 4.85
C ARG A 213 2.54 12.28 4.45
N GLU A 214 2.64 12.59 3.16
CA GLU A 214 3.37 13.77 2.66
C GLU A 214 2.71 15.05 3.13
N LYS A 215 1.38 15.17 3.00
CA LYS A 215 0.65 16.31 3.55
C LYS A 215 0.80 16.42 5.06
N LEU A 216 0.75 15.30 5.80
CA LEU A 216 0.99 15.30 7.25
C LEU A 216 2.39 15.77 7.60
N LYS A 217 3.42 15.34 6.86
CA LYS A 217 4.81 15.81 7.04
C LYS A 217 4.98 17.27 6.66
N GLU A 218 4.29 17.76 5.63
CA GLU A 218 4.27 19.18 5.27
C GLU A 218 3.59 20.01 6.35
N PHE A 219 2.46 19.53 6.90
CA PHE A 219 1.78 20.15 8.02
C PHE A 219 2.62 20.13 9.30
N GLU A 220 3.29 19.04 9.64
CA GLU A 220 4.20 18.98 10.79
C GLU A 220 5.38 19.94 10.61
N LYS A 221 5.97 20.00 9.41
CA LYS A 221 7.04 20.97 9.09
C LYS A 221 6.56 22.41 9.08
N SER A 222 5.35 22.69 8.61
CA SER A 222 4.79 24.05 8.63
C SER A 222 4.45 24.47 10.06
N THR A 223 3.94 23.56 10.88
CA THR A 223 3.63 23.81 12.29
C THR A 223 4.91 24.00 13.11
N GLN A 224 5.96 23.20 12.87
CA GLN A 224 7.28 23.42 13.47
C GLN A 224 7.91 24.73 13.03
N LYS A 225 7.81 25.10 11.75
CA LYS A 225 8.27 26.42 11.28
C LYS A 225 7.48 27.56 11.90
N GLU A 226 6.16 27.44 12.05
CA GLU A 226 5.34 28.42 12.75
C GLU A 226 5.70 28.51 14.24
N GLU A 227 5.94 27.37 14.92
CA GLU A 227 6.36 27.34 16.32
C GLU A 227 7.78 27.90 16.51
N ASP A 228 8.71 27.63 15.59
CA ASP A 228 10.08 28.15 15.63
C ASP A 228 10.11 29.65 15.29
N VAL A 229 9.29 30.11 14.32
CA VAL A 229 9.09 31.54 14.05
C VAL A 229 8.45 32.22 15.25
N LYS A 230 7.49 31.59 15.94
CA LYS A 230 6.85 32.12 17.14
C LYS A 230 7.81 32.14 18.34
N LYS A 231 8.69 31.15 18.49
CA LYS A 231 9.79 31.14 19.49
C LYS A 231 10.86 32.17 19.18
N GLN A 232 11.23 32.39 17.92
CA GLN A 232 12.12 33.48 17.50
C GLN A 232 11.47 34.85 17.70
N PHE A 233 10.16 34.99 17.46
CA PHE A 233 9.43 36.22 17.78
C PHE A 233 9.42 36.47 19.29
N LEU A 234 9.13 35.44 20.10
CA LEU A 234 9.13 35.54 21.56
C LEU A 234 10.53 35.80 22.16
N GLN A 235 11.62 35.36 21.52
CA GLN A 235 12.99 35.67 21.93
C GLN A 235 13.48 37.06 21.47
N ASN A 236 13.00 37.56 20.33
CA ASN A 236 13.36 38.88 19.81
C ASN A 236 12.46 40.03 20.30
N THR A 237 11.35 39.73 20.97
CA THR A 237 10.56 40.75 21.66
C THR A 237 11.20 40.97 23.03
N GLU A 238 12.10 41.95 23.17
CA GLU A 238 12.27 42.61 24.48
C GLU A 238 10.86 42.94 24.97
N SER A 239 10.45 42.40 26.14
CA SER A 239 9.11 42.65 26.64
C SER A 239 8.87 44.16 26.63
N ALA A 240 7.71 44.61 26.13
CA ALA A 240 7.34 46.02 26.06
C ALA A 240 7.60 46.76 27.40
N GLU A 241 7.48 46.03 28.52
CA GLU A 241 7.86 46.47 29.85
C GLU A 241 9.35 46.74 30.04
N LYS A 242 10.26 45.84 29.61
CA LYS A 242 11.71 46.07 29.68
C LYS A 242 12.15 47.26 28.82
N LEU A 243 11.54 47.42 27.65
CA LEU A 243 11.81 48.53 26.75
C LEU A 243 11.34 49.86 27.37
N LYS A 244 10.15 49.86 27.98
CA LYS A 244 9.62 50.99 28.77
C LYS A 244 10.52 51.36 29.94
N GLU A 245 10.99 50.39 30.74
CA GLU A 245 11.88 50.64 31.88
C GLU A 245 13.24 51.21 31.46
N ARG A 246 13.82 50.64 30.39
CA ARG A 246 15.09 51.10 29.83
C ARG A 246 14.99 52.55 29.33
N TYR A 247 13.95 52.90 28.59
CA TYR A 247 13.83 54.26 28.06
C TYR A 247 13.32 55.27 29.10
N SER A 248 12.58 54.84 30.12
CA SER A 248 12.26 55.68 31.27
C SER A 248 13.55 56.12 31.99
N SER A 249 14.42 55.16 32.34
CA SER A 249 15.67 55.45 33.04
C SER A 249 16.68 56.25 32.20
N LEU A 250 16.73 56.05 30.87
CA LEU A 250 17.60 56.83 29.99
C LEU A 250 17.11 58.26 29.80
N LEU A 251 15.78 58.48 29.73
CA LEU A 251 15.20 59.81 29.58
C LEU A 251 15.25 60.63 30.88
N GLU A 252 15.14 59.97 32.04
CA GLU A 252 15.32 60.60 33.36
C GLU A 252 16.74 61.14 33.57
N ASN A 253 17.75 60.41 33.06
CA ASN A 253 19.17 60.76 33.24
C ASN A 253 19.76 61.64 32.13
N ALA A 254 19.01 61.88 31.04
CA ALA A 254 19.47 62.66 29.90
C ALA A 254 19.22 64.17 30.08
N GLN A 255 20.06 64.82 30.88
CA GLN A 255 20.02 66.28 31.08
C GLN A 255 20.66 67.09 29.92
N ASP A 256 21.50 66.44 29.10
CA ASP A 256 22.14 67.04 27.92
C ASP A 256 21.21 66.96 26.69
N VAL A 257 21.00 68.10 26.02
CA VAL A 257 20.15 68.26 24.83
C VAL A 257 20.57 67.32 23.69
N ASN A 258 21.87 67.06 23.52
CA ASN A 258 22.34 66.18 22.44
C ASN A 258 22.11 64.71 22.76
N LYS A 259 22.39 64.30 24.01
CA LYS A 259 22.12 62.93 24.49
C LYS A 259 20.64 62.61 24.49
N ARG A 260 19.78 63.57 24.86
CA ARG A 260 18.31 63.40 24.83
C ARG A 260 17.80 63.11 23.41
N LYS A 261 18.34 63.79 22.38
CA LYS A 261 17.97 63.54 20.98
C LYS A 261 18.40 62.14 20.50
N GLU A 262 19.58 61.68 20.92
CA GLU A 262 20.04 60.32 20.62
C GLU A 262 19.17 59.25 21.27
N VAL A 263 18.80 59.44 22.54
CA VAL A 263 17.89 58.54 23.26
C VAL A 263 16.51 58.50 22.58
N ILE A 264 15.99 59.64 22.13
CA ILE A 264 14.71 59.73 21.40
C ILE A 264 14.79 59.04 20.02
N ALA A 265 15.89 59.18 19.30
CA ALA A 265 16.10 58.51 18.02
C ALA A 265 16.21 56.99 18.18
N ALA A 266 16.89 56.52 19.24
CA ALA A 266 16.97 55.12 19.60
C ALA A 266 15.59 54.56 20.01
N LEU A 267 14.83 55.31 20.82
CA LEU A 267 13.46 54.99 21.20
C LEU A 267 12.56 54.82 19.97
N PHE A 268 12.62 55.75 19.00
CA PHE A 268 11.85 55.64 17.77
C PHE A 268 12.15 54.35 16.99
N ARG A 269 13.44 54.04 16.82
CA ARG A 269 13.89 52.84 16.09
C ARG A 269 13.41 51.56 16.77
N ASP A 270 13.42 51.52 18.09
CA ASP A 270 13.08 50.33 18.86
C ASP A 270 11.55 50.19 19.03
N LEU A 271 10.80 51.30 19.12
CA LEU A 271 9.34 51.30 19.05
C LEU A 271 8.81 50.82 17.69
N GLY A 272 9.53 51.11 16.60
CA GLY A 272 9.18 50.64 15.25
C GLY A 272 9.23 49.11 15.08
N LYS A 273 9.78 48.37 16.05
CA LYS A 273 9.79 46.90 16.07
C LYS A 273 8.63 46.29 16.86
N LEU A 274 7.82 47.11 17.55
CA LEU A 274 6.69 46.67 18.37
C LEU A 274 5.36 46.76 17.59
N SER A 275 4.31 46.13 18.14
CA SER A 275 2.96 46.31 17.63
C SER A 275 2.51 47.76 17.80
N THR A 276 1.64 48.25 16.92
CA THR A 276 1.12 49.64 16.98
C THR A 276 0.44 49.95 18.32
N LYS A 277 -0.24 48.97 18.91
CA LYS A 277 -0.89 49.09 20.22
C LYS A 277 0.12 49.25 21.35
N ASP A 278 1.19 48.44 21.35
CA ASP A 278 2.20 48.47 22.41
C ASP A 278 3.07 49.72 22.31
N ALA A 279 3.46 50.11 21.10
CA ALA A 279 4.21 51.34 20.85
C ALA A 279 3.43 52.58 21.29
N GLY A 280 2.12 52.63 21.03
CA GLY A 280 1.26 53.73 21.46
C GLY A 280 1.10 53.80 22.97
N THR A 281 1.04 52.65 23.64
CA THR A 281 0.94 52.57 25.11
C THR A 281 2.23 53.06 25.77
N ILE A 282 3.40 52.66 25.27
CA ILE A 282 4.69 53.11 25.80
C ILE A 282 4.88 54.62 25.61
N LEU A 283 4.54 55.17 24.43
CA LEU A 283 4.65 56.60 24.18
C LEU A 283 3.74 57.42 25.10
N ARG A 284 2.52 56.95 25.31
CA ARG A 284 1.56 57.61 26.20
C ARG A 284 2.04 57.58 27.65
N ASP A 285 2.55 56.45 28.12
CA ASP A 285 3.10 56.33 29.47
C ASP A 285 4.33 57.22 29.70
N LEU A 286 5.22 57.33 28.70
CA LEU A 286 6.39 58.22 28.79
C LEU A 286 5.99 59.71 28.77
N PHE A 287 4.92 60.05 28.05
CA PHE A 287 4.34 61.39 28.06
C PHE A 287 3.64 61.70 29.40
N ASP A 288 2.83 60.78 29.92
CA ASP A 288 2.11 60.93 31.19
C ASP A 288 3.06 61.06 32.39
N LYS A 289 4.25 60.45 32.30
CA LYS A 289 5.35 60.64 33.27
C LYS A 289 6.17 61.92 33.09
N ALA A 290 5.78 62.80 32.16
CA ALA A 290 6.51 64.02 31.79
C ALA A 290 7.95 63.80 31.31
N LEU A 291 8.29 62.59 30.85
CA LEU A 291 9.62 62.27 30.31
C LEU A 291 9.77 62.72 28.86
N LEU A 292 8.66 62.81 28.12
CA LEU A 292 8.57 63.39 26.77
C LEU A 292 7.85 64.74 26.82
N SER A 293 8.39 65.74 26.12
CA SER A 293 7.66 66.99 25.87
C SER A 293 6.53 66.77 24.87
N GLU A 294 5.52 67.65 24.88
CA GLU A 294 4.40 67.60 23.94
C GLU A 294 4.86 67.63 22.46
N SER A 295 5.94 68.36 22.18
CA SER A 295 6.53 68.43 20.85
C SER A 295 7.22 67.12 20.41
N GLU A 296 7.90 66.44 21.34
CA GLU A 296 8.57 65.16 21.10
C GLU A 296 7.54 64.04 20.93
N TYR A 297 6.51 64.01 21.79
CA TYR A 297 5.41 63.05 21.71
C TYR A 297 4.65 63.16 20.39
N LYS A 298 4.20 64.37 19.99
CA LYS A 298 3.48 64.56 18.72
C LYS A 298 4.32 64.16 17.51
N LYS A 299 5.63 64.43 17.55
CA LYS A 299 6.56 64.06 16.46
C LYS A 299 6.75 62.55 16.36
N LEU A 300 6.95 61.86 17.48
CA LEU A 300 7.08 60.40 17.51
C LEU A 300 5.78 59.70 17.12
N PHE A 301 4.64 60.21 17.61
CA PHE A 301 3.32 59.68 17.28
C PHE A 301 3.04 59.76 15.78
N LYS A 302 3.30 60.92 15.15
CA LYS A 302 3.14 61.12 13.70
C LYS A 302 4.09 60.28 12.83
N LEU A 303 5.26 59.91 13.35
CA LEU A 303 6.24 59.13 12.59
C LEU A 303 6.01 57.62 12.70
N LEU A 304 5.28 57.16 13.72
CA LEU A 304 4.99 55.73 13.96
C LEU A 304 3.58 55.31 13.52
N PHE A 305 2.64 56.25 13.42
CA PHE A 305 1.22 56.03 13.08
C PHE A 305 0.79 56.98 11.96
#